data_AF-A0A210Q1D5-F1
#
_entry.id   AF-A0A210Q1D5-F1
#
_cell.length_a   1.000
_cell.length_b   1.000
_cell.length_c   1.000
_cell.angle_alpha   90.00
_cell.angle_beta   90.00
_cell.angle_gamma   90.00
#
_symmetry.space_group_name_H-M   'P 1'
#
loop_
_entity.id
_entity.type
_entity.pdbx_description
1 polymer ?
#
loop_
_entity_poly.entity_id
_entity_poly.type
_entity_poly.pdbx_seq_one_letter_code
_entity_poly.pdbx_strand_id
1 'polypeptide(L)'
;MENATYVSSSKDKEGVEWSANFEFYPFFVGLHMIIYKGLMFVPGIFFSKKKAVIKVPRESIPISGNECTSDNLPQEISLSLKAEQFTDIYLQSSDIKDYTDKKPGFRLQFTRPLATSMESVSGMNNLCRVFSRTPKRLQKGEWILIEESLKGEFHTFIDSQGKSHNADPLLVALCHFSYENSDNELVMCNIKGVKGENSISLSVPIIHSIDKRYGSRDEGSEGIKRFFANHKCNSLCNNFAGYSHSATFRKSVS
;
A
#
# COMPACT_ATOMS: atom_id res chain seq x y z
N MET A 1 -24.46 16.05 9.86
CA MET A 1 -23.62 14.90 10.26
C MET A 1 -22.63 14.67 9.14
N GLU A 2 -21.34 14.71 9.45
CA GLU A 2 -20.28 14.28 8.54
C GLU A 2 -20.20 12.75 8.52
N ASN A 3 -19.45 12.18 7.58
CA ASN A 3 -19.09 10.76 7.69
C ASN A 3 -17.99 10.61 8.74
N ALA A 4 -18.14 9.65 9.65
CA ALA A 4 -17.16 9.43 10.72
C ALA A 4 -16.94 7.94 11.01
N THR A 5 -15.78 7.65 11.60
CA THR A 5 -15.34 6.30 11.95
C THR A 5 -15.28 6.10 13.44
N TYR A 6 -15.42 4.86 13.89
CA TYR A 6 -14.94 4.48 15.21
C TYR A 6 -13.42 4.65 15.31
N VAL A 7 -12.90 4.56 16.54
CA VAL A 7 -11.46 4.44 16.79
C VAL A 7 -10.93 3.21 16.05
N SER A 8 -9.77 3.34 15.42
CA SER A 8 -9.17 2.25 14.67
C SER A 8 -8.90 1.06 15.58
N SER A 9 -9.25 -0.13 15.10
CA SER A 9 -8.97 -1.39 15.79
C SER A 9 -7.51 -1.81 15.65
N SER A 10 -6.77 -1.23 14.70
CA SER A 10 -5.32 -1.36 14.59
C SER A 10 -4.60 -0.10 15.04
N LYS A 11 -3.34 -0.26 15.43
CA LYS A 11 -2.44 0.83 15.84
C LYS A 11 -1.49 1.22 14.72
N ASP A 12 -1.06 2.48 14.72
CA ASP A 12 -0.02 2.95 13.82
C ASP A 12 1.37 2.48 14.26
N LYS A 13 2.43 3.01 13.62
CA LYS A 13 3.83 2.68 13.94
C LYS A 13 4.26 3.10 15.34
N GLU A 14 3.60 4.09 15.93
CA GLU A 14 3.87 4.62 17.27
C GLU A 14 2.97 3.99 18.34
N GLY A 15 2.12 3.03 17.96
CA GLY A 15 1.19 2.37 18.88
C GLY A 15 -0.08 3.17 19.14
N VAL A 16 -0.38 4.17 18.31
CA VAL A 16 -1.51 5.10 18.48
C VAL A 16 -2.71 4.67 17.65
N GLU A 17 -3.90 4.84 18.22
CA GLU A 17 -5.18 4.57 17.57
C GLU A 17 -5.82 5.88 17.11
N TRP A 18 -6.51 5.83 15.96
CA TRP A 18 -6.99 7.01 15.26
C TRP A 18 -8.44 6.86 14.84
N SER A 19 -9.20 7.95 14.88
CA SER A 19 -10.52 8.07 14.24
C SER A 19 -10.41 9.06 13.08
N ALA A 20 -11.40 9.08 12.18
CA ALA A 20 -11.45 10.01 11.08
C ALA A 20 -12.86 10.55 10.82
N ASN A 21 -12.91 11.76 10.28
CA ASN A 21 -14.06 12.29 9.54
C ASN A 21 -13.67 12.53 8.08
N PHE A 22 -14.63 12.43 7.16
CA PHE A 22 -14.30 12.54 5.74
C PHE A 22 -15.45 13.08 4.88
N GLU A 23 -15.05 13.55 3.71
CA GLU A 23 -15.91 14.22 2.73
C GLU A 23 -17.01 13.29 2.19
N PHE A 24 -18.04 13.89 1.60
CA PHE A 24 -19.13 13.15 0.97
C PHE A 24 -18.80 12.70 -0.46
N TYR A 25 -17.83 13.36 -1.09
CA TYR A 25 -17.41 13.11 -2.47
C TYR A 25 -16.09 12.36 -2.49
N PRO A 26 -16.01 11.21 -3.16
CA PRO A 26 -14.73 10.57 -3.38
C PRO A 26 -13.95 11.36 -4.42
N PHE A 27 -12.65 11.52 -4.19
CA PHE A 27 -11.77 12.16 -5.18
C PHE A 27 -11.15 11.14 -6.13
N PHE A 28 -11.26 9.83 -5.81
CA PHE A 28 -10.81 8.75 -6.68
C PHE A 28 -11.72 7.52 -6.54
N VAL A 29 -12.11 6.94 -7.66
CA VAL A 29 -12.91 5.71 -7.73
C VAL A 29 -12.09 4.66 -8.48
N GLY A 30 -11.47 3.75 -7.73
CA GLY A 30 -10.67 2.67 -8.29
C GLY A 30 -11.49 1.42 -8.58
N LEU A 31 -10.81 0.36 -9.06
CA LEU A 31 -11.44 -0.92 -9.34
C LEU A 31 -11.92 -1.65 -8.08
N HIS A 32 -11.20 -1.52 -6.95
CA HIS A 32 -11.49 -2.23 -5.70
C HIS A 32 -11.80 -1.30 -4.53
N MET A 33 -11.32 -0.05 -4.58
CA MET A 33 -11.42 0.91 -3.49
C MET A 33 -11.96 2.24 -4.01
N ILE A 34 -12.77 2.89 -3.20
CA ILE A 34 -13.24 4.26 -3.36
C ILE A 34 -12.52 5.11 -2.31
N ILE A 35 -11.91 6.22 -2.72
CA ILE A 35 -11.04 7.02 -1.87
C ILE A 35 -11.64 8.40 -1.63
N TYR A 36 -11.75 8.75 -0.35
CA TYR A 36 -12.25 10.03 0.14
C TYR A 36 -11.13 10.81 0.82
N LYS A 37 -11.20 12.14 0.79
CA LYS A 37 -10.35 13.00 1.63
C LYS A 37 -11.01 13.15 3.00
N GLY A 38 -10.19 13.27 4.02
CA GLY A 38 -10.67 13.51 5.38
C GLY A 38 -9.59 14.03 6.31
N LEU A 39 -9.93 14.05 7.60
CA LEU A 39 -8.98 14.29 8.68
C LEU A 39 -9.00 13.08 9.61
N MET A 40 -7.81 12.67 10.05
CA MET A 40 -7.65 11.70 11.13
C MET A 40 -7.19 12.41 12.40
N PHE A 41 -7.60 11.92 13.55
CA PHE A 41 -7.26 12.45 14.86
C PHE A 41 -7.26 11.37 15.93
N VAL A 42 -6.49 11.58 16.98
CA VAL A 42 -6.54 10.79 18.20
C VAL A 42 -7.68 11.32 19.07
N PRO A 43 -8.64 10.48 19.48
CA PRO A 43 -9.76 10.91 20.33
C PRO A 43 -9.26 11.60 21.61
N GLY A 44 -9.86 12.73 21.95
CA GLY A 44 -9.48 13.52 23.13
C GLY A 44 -8.20 14.36 23.00
N ILE A 45 -7.43 14.25 21.90
CA ILE A 45 -6.21 15.03 21.68
C ILE A 45 -6.42 16.02 20.52
N PHE A 46 -6.81 17.25 20.83
CA PHE A 46 -7.21 18.25 19.83
C PHE A 46 -6.14 18.55 18.76
N PHE A 47 -4.86 18.61 19.16
CA PHE A 47 -3.74 18.96 18.29
C PHE A 47 -3.23 17.80 17.42
N SER A 48 -3.85 16.62 17.50
CA SER A 48 -3.44 15.44 16.75
C SER A 48 -3.88 15.43 15.28
N LYS A 49 -4.72 16.38 14.85
CA LYS A 49 -5.36 16.35 13.53
C LYS A 49 -4.37 16.31 12.37
N LYS A 50 -4.51 15.32 11.49
CA LYS A 50 -3.74 15.14 10.26
C LYS A 50 -4.66 14.98 9.05
N LYS A 51 -4.20 15.37 7.86
CA LYS A 51 -4.91 15.06 6.61
C LYS A 51 -4.86 13.55 6.37
N ALA A 52 -5.98 12.97 5.99
CA ALA A 52 -6.10 11.55 5.77
C ALA A 52 -6.77 11.24 4.42
N VAL A 53 -6.50 10.03 3.94
CA VAL A 53 -7.28 9.39 2.89
C VAL A 53 -8.05 8.22 3.50
N ILE A 54 -9.33 8.14 3.20
CA ILE A 54 -10.22 7.07 3.66
C ILE A 54 -10.46 6.16 2.46
N LYS A 55 -10.05 4.90 2.57
CA LYS A 55 -10.22 3.89 1.53
C LYS A 55 -11.38 2.98 1.92
N VAL A 56 -12.43 3.02 1.13
CA VAL A 56 -13.62 2.21 1.29
C VAL A 56 -13.62 1.12 0.22
N PRO A 57 -13.65 -0.17 0.58
CA PRO A 57 -13.81 -1.26 -0.40
C PRO A 57 -15.04 -1.03 -1.27
N ARG A 58 -15.05 -1.44 -2.54
CA ARG A 58 -16.25 -1.28 -3.39
C ARG A 58 -17.38 -2.21 -2.97
N GLU A 59 -17.04 -3.46 -2.72
CA GLU A 59 -17.96 -4.48 -2.22
C GLU A 59 -18.03 -4.37 -0.70
N SER A 60 -19.25 -4.41 -0.16
CA SER A 60 -19.45 -4.43 1.28
C SER A 60 -19.17 -5.85 1.77
N ILE A 61 -18.14 -5.99 2.60
CA ILE A 61 -17.86 -7.26 3.29
C ILE A 61 -18.70 -7.25 4.57
N PRO A 62 -19.66 -8.18 4.75
CA PRO A 62 -20.42 -8.28 5.99
C PRO A 62 -19.46 -8.59 7.14
N ILE A 63 -19.57 -7.87 8.26
CA ILE A 63 -18.84 -8.22 9.48
C ILE A 63 -19.43 -9.52 10.03
N SER A 64 -18.74 -10.64 9.83
CA SER A 64 -18.90 -11.81 10.69
C SER A 64 -17.84 -11.73 11.79
N GLY A 65 -18.21 -11.24 12.97
CA GLY A 65 -17.33 -11.14 14.15
C GLY A 65 -16.81 -9.72 14.41
N ASN A 66 -17.05 -9.21 15.61
CA ASN A 66 -16.81 -7.82 16.01
C ASN A 66 -15.34 -7.43 16.26
N GLU A 67 -14.36 -8.29 15.93
CA GLU A 67 -12.98 -8.08 16.34
C GLU A 67 -11.99 -8.25 15.18
N CYS A 68 -11.14 -7.23 15.02
CA CYS A 68 -9.93 -7.34 14.22
C CYS A 68 -8.87 -8.08 15.04
N THR A 69 -8.85 -9.41 14.95
CA THR A 69 -7.76 -10.22 15.49
C THR A 69 -6.58 -10.21 14.52
N SER A 70 -5.40 -10.67 14.96
CA SER A 70 -4.25 -10.92 14.07
C SER A 70 -4.61 -11.79 12.86
N ASP A 71 -5.60 -12.66 13.03
CA ASP A 71 -6.00 -13.68 12.06
C ASP A 71 -7.03 -13.17 11.04
N ASN A 72 -7.65 -12.01 11.30
CA ASN A 72 -8.66 -11.36 10.45
C ASN A 72 -8.27 -9.93 10.04
N LEU A 73 -6.98 -9.60 10.12
CA LEU A 73 -6.49 -8.28 9.74
C LEU A 73 -6.78 -8.01 8.26
N PRO A 74 -7.30 -6.82 7.87
CA PRO A 74 -7.50 -6.51 6.47
C PRO A 74 -6.22 -6.75 5.66
N GLN A 75 -6.36 -7.45 4.54
CA GLN A 75 -5.23 -7.87 3.69
C GLN A 75 -4.23 -6.75 3.40
N GLU A 76 -4.71 -5.51 3.24
CA GLU A 76 -3.88 -4.32 3.00
C GLU A 76 -2.87 -4.04 4.13
N ILE A 77 -3.22 -4.33 5.38
CA ILE A 77 -2.30 -4.14 6.52
C ILE A 77 -1.21 -5.23 6.48
N SER A 78 -1.59 -6.48 6.24
CA SER A 78 -0.62 -7.58 6.09
C SER A 78 0.34 -7.34 4.92
N LEU A 79 -0.17 -6.84 3.79
CA LEU A 79 0.63 -6.40 2.64
C LEU A 79 1.61 -5.27 3.03
N SER A 80 1.12 -4.24 3.73
CA SER A 80 1.94 -3.12 4.19
C SER A 80 3.07 -3.58 5.12
N LEU A 81 2.76 -4.44 6.10
CA LEU A 81 3.75 -4.95 7.05
C LEU A 81 4.82 -5.77 6.33
N LYS A 82 4.43 -6.60 5.35
CA LYS A 82 5.39 -7.38 4.57
C LYS A 82 6.28 -6.49 3.70
N ALA A 83 5.72 -5.44 3.10
CA ALA A 83 6.46 -4.47 2.31
C ALA A 83 7.47 -3.67 3.15
N GLU A 84 7.08 -3.28 4.36
CA GLU A 84 7.97 -2.65 5.35
C GLU A 84 9.11 -3.58 5.74
N GLN A 85 8.82 -4.85 6.04
CA GLN A 85 9.84 -5.85 6.36
C GLN A 85 10.91 -5.95 5.26
N PHE A 86 10.50 -6.08 3.99
CA PHE A 86 11.47 -6.12 2.88
C PHE A 86 12.24 -4.82 2.73
N THR A 87 11.59 -3.68 2.94
CA THR A 87 12.24 -2.37 2.85
C THR A 87 13.32 -2.22 3.91
N ASP A 88 13.02 -2.61 5.16
CA ASP A 88 13.96 -2.51 6.27
C ASP A 88 15.18 -3.40 6.06
N ILE A 89 14.98 -4.65 5.64
CA ILE A 89 16.08 -5.57 5.32
C ILE A 89 16.90 -5.03 4.15
N TYR A 90 16.25 -4.56 3.09
CA TYR A 90 16.91 -4.00 1.91
C TYR A 90 17.81 -2.81 2.27
N LEU A 91 17.28 -1.84 3.01
CA LEU A 91 18.02 -0.63 3.42
C LEU A 91 19.19 -0.94 4.37
N GLN A 92 19.15 -2.07 5.08
CA GLN A 92 20.24 -2.53 5.94
C GLN A 92 21.22 -3.47 5.22
N SER A 93 20.90 -3.91 4.00
CA SER A 93 21.74 -4.83 3.25
C SER A 93 23.06 -4.18 2.79
N SER A 94 24.12 -4.99 2.72
CA SER A 94 25.40 -4.58 2.11
C SER A 94 25.24 -4.16 0.65
N ASP A 95 24.25 -4.72 -0.04
CA ASP A 95 24.08 -4.64 -1.49
C ASP A 95 23.75 -3.21 -1.95
N ILE A 96 23.18 -2.38 -1.07
CA ILE A 96 22.87 -0.98 -1.37
C ILE A 96 23.53 0.02 -0.41
N LYS A 97 24.50 -0.43 0.38
CA LYS A 97 25.17 0.41 1.38
C LYS A 97 25.78 1.67 0.77
N ASP A 98 26.43 1.56 -0.39
CA ASP A 98 27.00 2.71 -1.11
C ASP A 98 25.95 3.76 -1.50
N TYR A 99 24.72 3.32 -1.81
CA TYR A 99 23.62 4.22 -2.13
C TYR A 99 23.13 4.94 -0.88
N THR A 100 22.96 4.22 0.23
CA THR A 100 22.48 4.79 1.49
C THR A 100 23.51 5.73 2.12
N ASP A 101 24.80 5.38 2.07
CA ASP A 101 25.89 6.20 2.62
C ASP A 101 26.01 7.56 1.90
N LYS A 102 25.76 7.58 0.57
CA LYS A 102 25.76 8.82 -0.24
C LYS A 102 24.55 9.70 0.01
N LYS A 103 23.51 9.20 0.69
CA LYS A 103 22.26 9.93 0.96
C LYS A 103 21.94 9.90 2.46
N PRO A 104 22.75 10.57 3.30
CA PRO A 104 22.52 10.59 4.73
C PRO A 104 21.12 11.15 5.06
N GLY A 105 20.41 10.48 5.97
CA GLY A 105 19.06 10.85 6.38
C GLY A 105 17.96 10.57 5.35
N PHE A 106 18.27 9.90 4.24
CA PHE A 106 17.27 9.46 3.28
C PHE A 106 16.28 8.48 3.92
N ARG A 107 14.98 8.65 3.65
CA ARG A 107 13.92 7.80 4.19
C ARG A 107 13.10 7.17 3.07
N LEU A 108 12.99 5.85 3.07
CA LEU A 108 12.06 5.10 2.22
C LEU A 108 11.11 4.34 3.14
N GLN A 109 9.80 4.55 2.96
CA GLN A 109 8.79 3.95 3.84
C GLN A 109 7.48 3.67 3.09
N PHE A 110 6.77 2.63 3.52
CA PHE A 110 5.38 2.41 3.17
C PHE A 110 4.44 3.06 4.19
N THR A 111 3.26 3.49 3.76
CA THR A 111 2.14 3.89 4.63
C THR A 111 1.56 2.65 5.28
N ARG A 112 1.26 2.75 6.58
CA ARG A 112 0.57 1.69 7.30
C ARG A 112 -0.91 2.06 7.45
N PRO A 113 -1.82 1.48 6.66
CA PRO A 113 -3.25 1.72 6.82
C PRO A 113 -3.73 1.29 8.20
N LEU A 114 -4.70 2.04 8.71
CA LEU A 114 -5.40 1.75 9.94
C LEU A 114 -6.79 1.21 9.64
N ALA A 115 -7.06 0.09 10.28
CA ALA A 115 -8.29 -0.66 10.21
C ALA A 115 -9.36 -0.03 11.12
N THR A 116 -10.55 0.28 10.58
CA THR A 116 -11.70 0.76 11.39
C THR A 116 -13.04 0.44 10.73
N SER A 117 -14.14 0.78 11.41
CA SER A 117 -15.49 0.68 10.87
C SER A 117 -16.23 2.02 10.88
N MET A 118 -17.22 2.13 9.98
CA MET A 118 -18.06 3.30 9.81
C MET A 118 -18.97 3.52 11.03
N GLU A 119 -18.81 4.63 11.76
CA GLU A 119 -19.67 4.97 12.88
C GLU A 119 -20.95 5.67 12.43
N SER A 120 -20.79 6.68 11.56
CA SER A 120 -21.91 7.48 11.07
C SER A 120 -21.78 7.74 9.57
N VAL A 121 -22.92 7.64 8.89
CA VAL A 121 -23.05 7.90 7.46
C VAL A 121 -23.94 9.13 7.29
N SER A 122 -23.42 10.15 6.63
CA SER A 122 -24.18 11.36 6.36
C SER A 122 -25.34 11.11 5.41
N GLY A 123 -26.51 11.70 5.72
CA GLY A 123 -27.63 11.77 4.78
C GLY A 123 -27.30 12.52 3.49
N MET A 124 -26.29 13.40 3.51
CA MET A 124 -25.82 14.13 2.32
C MET A 124 -25.20 13.21 1.27
N ASN A 125 -24.70 12.02 1.66
CA ASN A 125 -24.14 11.06 0.70
C ASN A 125 -25.14 10.64 -0.38
N ASN A 126 -26.43 10.54 -0.03
CA ASN A 126 -27.46 10.16 -0.99
C ASN A 126 -27.63 11.19 -2.10
N LEU A 127 -27.58 12.48 -1.73
CA LEU A 127 -27.59 13.59 -2.68
C LEU A 127 -26.31 13.57 -3.53
N CYS A 128 -25.16 13.41 -2.89
CA CYS A 128 -23.86 13.39 -3.56
C CYS A 128 -23.71 12.22 -4.56
N ARG A 129 -24.37 11.09 -4.31
CA ARG A 129 -24.38 9.91 -5.19
C ARG A 129 -24.99 10.20 -6.56
N VAL A 130 -26.03 11.04 -6.60
CA VAL A 130 -26.69 11.45 -7.85
C VAL A 130 -25.71 12.25 -8.73
N PHE A 131 -24.90 13.11 -8.12
CA PHE A 131 -23.97 13.99 -8.84
C PHE A 131 -22.62 13.34 -9.14
N SER A 132 -22.10 12.51 -8.24
CA SER A 132 -20.75 11.93 -8.34
C SER A 132 -20.70 10.59 -9.07
N ARG A 133 -21.86 10.03 -9.45
CA ARG A 133 -22.01 8.72 -10.13
C ARG A 133 -21.30 7.57 -9.41
N THR A 134 -21.00 7.67 -8.11
CA THR A 134 -20.45 6.54 -7.38
C THR A 134 -21.54 5.51 -7.11
N PRO A 135 -21.33 4.22 -7.47
CA PRO A 135 -22.38 3.21 -7.28
C PRO A 135 -22.53 2.78 -5.80
N LYS A 136 -21.51 3.02 -4.97
CA LYS A 136 -21.48 2.50 -3.59
C LYS A 136 -22.33 3.36 -2.65
N ARG A 137 -23.21 2.69 -1.89
CA ARG A 137 -23.89 3.27 -0.74
C ARG A 137 -23.08 2.91 0.51
N LEU A 138 -22.56 3.93 1.21
CA LEU A 138 -21.87 3.75 2.49
C LEU A 138 -22.85 3.22 3.54
N GLN A 139 -22.40 2.29 4.37
CA GLN A 139 -23.21 1.66 5.41
C GLN A 139 -22.56 1.81 6.78
N LYS A 140 -23.36 1.99 7.83
CA LYS A 140 -22.87 1.95 9.22
C LYS A 140 -22.31 0.56 9.52
N GLY A 141 -21.22 0.50 10.26
CA GLY A 141 -20.47 -0.72 10.55
C GLY A 141 -19.60 -1.21 9.39
N GLU A 142 -19.66 -0.61 8.20
CA GLU A 142 -18.80 -1.07 7.10
C GLU A 142 -17.31 -0.86 7.40
N TRP A 143 -16.52 -1.86 7.07
CA TRP A 143 -15.06 -1.83 7.20
C TRP A 143 -14.41 -0.86 6.22
N ILE A 144 -13.51 -0.03 6.73
CA ILE A 144 -12.74 0.94 5.94
C ILE A 144 -11.30 1.04 6.45
N LEU A 145 -10.44 1.63 5.63
CA LEU A 145 -9.06 1.93 6.01
C LEU A 145 -8.84 3.44 6.06
N ILE A 146 -8.06 3.88 7.04
CA ILE A 146 -7.58 5.27 7.17
C ILE A 146 -6.07 5.28 6.96
N GLU A 147 -5.57 6.17 6.10
CA GLU A 147 -4.14 6.42 5.94
C GLU A 147 -3.84 7.91 6.05
N GLU A 148 -2.70 8.27 6.64
CA GLU A 148 -2.21 9.64 6.56
C GLU A 148 -1.99 10.01 5.07
N SER A 149 -2.49 11.18 4.68
CA SER A 149 -2.36 11.65 3.31
C SER A 149 -0.91 11.97 2.99
N LEU A 150 -0.37 11.35 1.95
CA LEU A 150 0.95 11.69 1.42
C LEU A 150 0.91 13.12 0.84
N LYS A 151 1.91 13.94 1.21
CA LYS A 151 2.02 15.33 0.76
C LYS A 151 2.92 15.41 -0.47
N GLY A 152 2.35 15.77 -1.62
CA GLY A 152 3.06 15.97 -2.88
C GLY A 152 2.34 15.32 -4.04
N GLU A 153 2.99 15.27 -5.20
CA GLU A 153 2.44 14.64 -6.39
C GLU A 153 2.51 13.11 -6.28
N PHE A 154 1.35 12.46 -6.42
CA PHE A 154 1.23 11.02 -6.28
C PHE A 154 1.48 10.34 -7.62
N HIS A 155 2.53 9.53 -7.70
CA HIS A 155 2.96 8.86 -8.92
C HIS A 155 2.83 7.36 -8.82
N THR A 156 2.66 6.74 -10.00
CA THR A 156 2.93 5.32 -10.18
C THR A 156 4.36 5.17 -10.66
N PHE A 157 5.25 4.66 -9.81
CA PHE A 157 6.64 4.42 -10.16
C PHE A 157 6.79 3.08 -10.90
N ILE A 158 6.12 2.04 -10.39
CA ILE A 158 6.06 0.72 -11.02
C ILE A 158 4.59 0.32 -11.04
N ASP A 159 4.05 -0.04 -12.20
CA ASP A 159 2.64 -0.44 -12.30
C ASP A 159 2.43 -1.90 -11.86
N SER A 160 1.18 -2.36 -11.88
CA SER A 160 0.81 -3.72 -11.47
C SER A 160 1.29 -4.81 -12.44
N GLN A 161 1.94 -4.47 -13.54
CA GLN A 161 2.50 -5.44 -14.49
C GLN A 161 4.03 -5.47 -14.42
N GLY A 162 4.64 -4.70 -13.49
CA GLY A 162 6.09 -4.59 -13.30
C GLY A 162 6.77 -3.58 -14.21
N LYS A 163 6.03 -2.82 -15.01
CA LYS A 163 6.63 -1.79 -15.87
C LYS A 163 6.94 -0.54 -15.05
N SER A 164 8.18 -0.09 -15.17
CA SER A 164 8.69 1.11 -14.50
C SER A 164 8.38 2.37 -15.30
N HIS A 165 7.98 3.44 -14.61
CA HIS A 165 7.62 4.75 -15.15
C HIS A 165 8.43 5.84 -14.45
N ASN A 166 9.59 6.21 -15.00
CA ASN A 166 10.54 7.16 -14.39
C ASN A 166 10.85 6.85 -12.91
N ALA A 167 10.88 5.56 -12.56
CA ALA A 167 11.12 5.10 -11.21
C ALA A 167 12.56 5.36 -10.77
N ASP A 168 12.73 5.69 -9.49
CA ASP A 168 14.05 5.68 -8.87
C ASP A 168 14.65 4.27 -8.96
N PRO A 169 15.92 4.10 -9.40
CA PRO A 169 16.57 2.79 -9.45
C PRO A 169 16.49 2.01 -8.14
N LEU A 170 16.48 2.72 -7.00
CA LEU A 170 16.30 2.13 -5.68
C LEU A 170 14.99 1.34 -5.56
N LEU A 171 13.88 1.87 -6.09
CA LEU A 171 12.55 1.25 -6.03
C LEU A 171 12.45 0.03 -6.95
N VAL A 172 13.04 0.13 -8.15
CA VAL A 172 13.10 -0.97 -9.11
C VAL A 172 13.87 -2.15 -8.51
N ALA A 173 15.00 -1.85 -7.88
CA ALA A 173 15.82 -2.85 -7.23
C ALA A 173 15.17 -3.39 -5.93
N LEU A 174 14.44 -2.59 -5.15
CA LEU A 174 13.67 -3.08 -4.00
C LEU A 174 12.62 -4.14 -4.40
N CYS A 175 11.92 -3.94 -5.51
CA CYS A 175 10.98 -4.94 -6.02
C CYS A 175 11.70 -6.26 -6.35
N HIS A 176 12.81 -6.20 -7.08
CA HIS A 176 13.61 -7.40 -7.38
C HIS A 176 14.17 -8.03 -6.10
N PHE A 177 14.71 -7.23 -5.18
CA PHE A 177 15.21 -7.69 -3.88
C PHE A 177 14.17 -8.49 -3.11
N SER A 178 12.89 -8.09 -3.13
CA SER A 178 11.84 -8.85 -2.44
C SER A 178 11.70 -10.29 -2.93
N TYR A 179 12.03 -10.55 -4.20
CA TYR A 179 12.05 -11.89 -4.78
C TYR A 179 13.26 -12.69 -4.33
N GLU A 180 14.46 -12.13 -4.47
CA GLU A 180 15.70 -12.78 -4.02
C GLU A 180 15.66 -13.09 -2.52
N ASN A 181 15.26 -12.12 -1.68
CA ASN A 181 15.16 -12.28 -0.23
C ASN A 181 14.04 -13.24 0.21
N SER A 182 13.12 -13.58 -0.70
CA SER A 182 12.06 -14.55 -0.42
C SER A 182 12.36 -15.94 -0.95
N ASP A 183 13.62 -16.22 -1.30
CA ASP A 183 14.01 -17.48 -1.97
C ASP A 183 13.17 -17.77 -3.22
N ASN A 184 12.89 -16.72 -4.00
CA ASN A 184 12.10 -16.76 -5.22
C ASN A 184 10.60 -17.06 -5.03
N GLU A 185 10.05 -16.92 -3.81
CA GLU A 185 8.64 -17.24 -3.54
C GLU A 185 7.64 -16.13 -3.89
N LEU A 186 8.05 -14.86 -3.86
CA LEU A 186 7.13 -13.74 -4.08
C LEU A 186 7.82 -12.52 -4.68
N VAL A 187 7.07 -11.57 -5.23
CA VAL A 187 7.62 -10.28 -5.67
C VAL A 187 6.67 -9.12 -5.37
N MET A 188 7.22 -8.00 -4.89
CA MET A 188 6.49 -6.75 -4.76
C MET A 188 6.32 -6.03 -6.10
N CYS A 189 5.14 -5.48 -6.35
CA CYS A 189 4.78 -4.77 -7.57
C CYS A 189 3.82 -3.59 -7.25
N ASN A 190 3.39 -2.84 -8.28
CA ASN A 190 2.46 -1.72 -8.13
C ASN A 190 2.95 -0.66 -7.12
N ILE A 191 4.22 -0.24 -7.25
CA ILE A 191 4.84 0.76 -6.38
C ILE A 191 4.35 2.16 -6.73
N LYS A 192 3.63 2.77 -5.79
CA LYS A 192 2.97 4.07 -5.95
C LYS A 192 3.22 4.93 -4.71
N GLY A 193 3.33 6.24 -4.87
CA GLY A 193 3.57 7.12 -3.74
C GLY A 193 4.04 8.51 -4.13
N VAL A 194 4.72 9.17 -3.20
CA VAL A 194 5.28 10.51 -3.37
C VAL A 194 6.78 10.46 -3.15
N LYS A 195 7.54 11.10 -4.04
CA LYS A 195 8.98 11.30 -3.92
C LYS A 195 9.24 12.77 -3.55
N GLY A 196 9.82 12.98 -2.38
CA GLY A 196 10.39 14.25 -1.96
C GLY A 196 11.89 14.31 -2.23
N GLU A 197 12.54 15.38 -1.76
CA GLU A 197 13.98 15.60 -1.95
C GLU A 197 14.83 14.52 -1.26
N ASN A 198 14.56 14.25 0.02
CA ASN A 198 15.29 13.24 0.81
C ASN A 198 14.38 12.14 1.38
N SER A 199 13.22 11.90 0.75
CA SER A 199 12.33 10.82 1.18
C SER A 199 11.46 10.28 0.05
N ILE A 200 11.06 9.02 0.17
CA ILE A 200 10.04 8.39 -0.66
C ILE A 200 9.03 7.73 0.26
N SER A 201 7.77 8.17 0.18
CA SER A 201 6.67 7.56 0.91
C SER A 201 5.76 6.83 -0.07
N LEU A 202 5.56 5.54 0.16
CA LEU A 202 4.84 4.63 -0.73
C LEU A 202 3.52 4.21 -0.12
N SER A 203 2.50 3.99 -0.94
CA SER A 203 1.27 3.32 -0.49
C SER A 203 1.41 1.80 -0.63
N VAL A 204 0.46 1.06 -0.05
CA VAL A 204 0.45 -0.41 -0.04
C VAL A 204 0.67 -1.00 -1.45
N PRO A 205 1.68 -1.88 -1.64
CA PRO A 205 1.97 -2.47 -2.92
C PRO A 205 1.00 -3.61 -3.26
N ILE A 206 1.19 -4.23 -4.42
CA ILE A 206 0.70 -5.59 -4.70
C ILE A 206 1.85 -6.55 -4.42
N ILE A 207 1.57 -7.72 -3.86
CA ILE A 207 2.54 -8.81 -3.74
C ILE A 207 2.00 -9.99 -4.54
N HIS A 208 2.84 -10.52 -5.43
CA HIS A 208 2.56 -11.77 -6.13
C HIS A 208 3.33 -12.90 -5.46
N SER A 209 2.69 -14.01 -5.13
CA SER A 209 3.32 -15.16 -4.45
C SER A 209 2.99 -16.49 -5.11
N ILE A 210 3.91 -17.46 -5.11
CA ILE A 210 3.68 -18.76 -5.78
C ILE A 210 2.34 -19.40 -5.35
N ASP A 211 1.96 -19.27 -4.07
CA ASP A 211 0.75 -19.84 -3.47
C ASP A 211 -0.47 -18.89 -3.44
N LYS A 212 -0.38 -17.69 -4.03
CA LYS A 212 -1.45 -16.69 -4.10
C LYS A 212 -2.01 -16.26 -2.73
N ARG A 213 -1.16 -16.18 -1.71
CA ARG A 213 -1.58 -15.87 -0.32
C ARG A 213 -1.86 -14.40 -0.04
N TYR A 214 -1.61 -13.48 -0.99
CA TYR A 214 -1.71 -12.04 -0.75
C TYR A 214 -3.01 -11.37 -1.28
N GLY A 215 -4.09 -12.14 -1.36
CA GLY A 215 -5.44 -11.66 -1.69
C GLY A 215 -5.74 -11.62 -3.19
N SER A 216 -6.88 -11.05 -3.57
CA SER A 216 -7.42 -11.16 -4.94
C SER A 216 -6.57 -10.49 -6.04
N ARG A 217 -5.67 -9.58 -5.66
CA ARG A 217 -4.71 -8.94 -6.58
C ARG A 217 -3.42 -9.74 -6.76
N ASP A 218 -3.25 -10.82 -6.00
CA ASP A 218 -2.15 -11.74 -6.16
C ASP A 218 -2.39 -12.69 -7.35
N GLU A 219 -1.78 -12.36 -8.48
CA GLU A 219 -1.84 -13.18 -9.70
C GLU A 219 -0.93 -14.42 -9.66
N GLY A 220 -0.24 -14.65 -8.56
CA GLY A 220 0.64 -15.77 -8.31
C GLY A 220 1.86 -15.83 -9.22
N SER A 221 2.26 -17.05 -9.61
CA SER A 221 3.41 -17.26 -10.50
C SER A 221 3.29 -16.50 -11.83
N GLU A 222 2.08 -16.29 -12.35
CA GLU A 222 1.89 -15.49 -13.57
C GLU A 222 2.17 -14.00 -13.33
N GLY A 223 1.81 -13.47 -12.16
CA GLY A 223 2.19 -12.12 -11.74
C GLY A 223 3.70 -11.96 -11.59
N ILE A 224 4.36 -12.96 -11.00
CA ILE A 224 5.84 -13.01 -10.87
C ILE A 224 6.49 -13.02 -12.27
N LYS A 225 6.08 -13.93 -13.16
CA LYS A 225 6.59 -14.00 -14.54
C LYS A 225 6.40 -12.67 -15.26
N ARG A 226 5.22 -12.06 -15.14
CA ARG A 226 4.91 -10.79 -15.80
C ARG A 226 5.75 -9.63 -15.27
N PHE A 227 5.98 -9.58 -13.95
CA PHE A 227 6.90 -8.62 -13.36
C PHE A 227 8.28 -8.72 -14.02
N PHE A 228 8.86 -9.93 -14.06
CA PHE A 228 10.20 -10.13 -14.63
C PHE A 228 10.27 -9.95 -16.15
N ALA A 229 9.18 -10.19 -16.88
CA ALA A 229 9.11 -9.88 -18.30
C ALA A 229 9.24 -8.37 -18.59
N ASN A 230 8.78 -7.52 -17.68
CA ASN A 230 8.86 -6.06 -17.78
C ASN A 230 10.00 -5.43 -16.99
N HIS A 231 10.59 -6.18 -16.05
CA HIS A 231 11.68 -5.72 -15.21
C HIS A 231 12.96 -5.51 -16.03
N LYS A 232 13.66 -4.42 -15.73
CA LYS A 232 15.00 -4.15 -16.24
C LYS A 232 15.91 -3.93 -15.06
N CYS A 233 16.83 -4.87 -14.83
CA CYS A 233 17.84 -4.74 -13.79
C CYS A 233 18.59 -3.42 -13.97
N ASN A 234 18.94 -2.81 -12.84
CA ASN A 234 19.85 -1.67 -12.78
C ASN A 234 21.09 -2.04 -11.96
N SER A 235 22.00 -1.08 -11.77
CA SER A 235 23.27 -1.32 -11.07
C SER A 235 23.10 -1.85 -9.63
N LEU A 236 22.00 -1.51 -8.94
CA LEU A 236 21.74 -2.00 -7.58
C LEU A 236 21.31 -3.47 -7.58
N CYS A 237 20.56 -3.92 -8.60
CA CYS A 237 20.16 -5.32 -8.73
C CYS A 237 21.37 -6.26 -8.85
N ASN A 238 22.45 -5.79 -9.48
CA ASN A 238 23.66 -6.58 -9.76
C ASN A 238 24.42 -7.02 -8.50
N ASN A 239 24.13 -6.38 -7.37
CA ASN A 239 24.79 -6.65 -6.10
C ASN A 239 24.15 -7.80 -5.33
N PHE A 240 22.93 -8.23 -5.70
CA PHE A 240 22.22 -9.28 -4.98
C PHE A 240 22.92 -10.63 -5.19
N ALA A 241 23.29 -11.29 -4.09
CA ALA A 241 23.87 -12.62 -4.11
C ALA A 241 22.85 -13.61 -4.71
N GLY A 242 23.21 -14.29 -5.82
CA GLY A 242 22.28 -15.13 -6.58
C GLY A 242 22.04 -14.70 -8.03
N TYR A 243 22.75 -13.66 -8.51
CA TYR A 243 22.65 -13.12 -9.88
C TYR A 243 22.88 -14.13 -11.03
N SER A 244 23.12 -15.42 -10.74
CA SER A 244 23.21 -16.50 -11.73
C SER A 244 21.87 -16.94 -12.33
N HIS A 245 20.71 -16.40 -11.91
CA HIS A 245 19.40 -16.90 -12.38
C HIS A 245 18.57 -15.98 -13.29
N SER A 246 18.99 -14.73 -13.55
CA SER A 246 18.31 -13.88 -14.55
C SER A 246 18.64 -14.28 -16.02
N ALA A 247 19.74 -15.00 -16.25
CA ALA A 247 20.07 -15.54 -17.57
C ALA A 247 19.26 -16.81 -17.91
N THR A 248 18.82 -17.58 -16.91
CA THR A 248 18.10 -18.85 -17.09
C THR A 248 16.59 -18.67 -17.25
N PHE A 249 15.97 -17.66 -16.64
CA PHE A 249 14.53 -17.41 -16.82
C PHE A 249 14.20 -16.92 -18.24
N ARG A 250 15.16 -16.35 -18.97
CA ARG A 250 15.03 -16.04 -20.41
C ARG A 250 15.02 -17.28 -21.30
N LYS A 251 15.47 -18.45 -20.83
CA LYS A 251 15.53 -19.70 -21.61
C LYS A 251 14.38 -20.67 -21.33
N SER A 252 13.61 -20.48 -20.27
CA SER A 252 12.46 -21.33 -19.93
C SER A 252 11.11 -20.79 -20.45
N VAL A 253 11.13 -19.64 -21.15
CA VAL A 253 9.93 -18.96 -21.67
C VAL A 253 10.07 -18.61 -23.17
N SER A 254 10.92 -19.36 -23.90
CA SER A 254 11.00 -19.34 -25.37
C SER A 254 10.64 -20.70 -25.94
#